data_AF-A0A7W1AJ91-F1
#
_entry.id   AF-A0A7W1AJ91-F1
#
_cell.length_a   1.000
_cell.length_b   1.000
_cell.length_c   1.000
_cell.angle_alpha   90.00
_cell.angle_beta   90.00
_cell.angle_gamma   90.00
#
_symmetry.space_group_name_H-M   'P 1'
#
loop_
_entity.id
_entity.type
_entity.pdbx_description
1 polymer ?
#
loop_
_entity_poly.entity_id
_entity_poly.type
_entity_poly.pdbx_seq_one_letter_code
_entity_poly.pdbx_strand_id
1 'polypeptide(L)'
;TVFRWVGSKDQLYGEVISAAFAQTLEWARRASTGNGARFLTEVTHNLLRALLASKPLRRFVQHDPEFAMRIVMSSSSPVEHRVISSVRALIDGEVDSGQLEPAMDTGSLAYVIVRIAESFLYRDVLSGDEPDVETATKAIGLLFTAQARPAKRRPRSH
;
A
#
# COMPACT_ATOMS: atom_id res chain seq x y z
N THR A 1 -27.23 -20.93 8.00
CA THR A 1 -25.83 -21.42 7.91
C THR A 1 -25.09 -20.88 6.67
N VAL A 2 -25.24 -19.59 6.35
CA VAL A 2 -24.53 -18.91 5.25
C VAL A 2 -23.17 -18.34 5.69
N PHE A 3 -23.01 -18.03 6.99
CA PHE A 3 -21.80 -17.40 7.55
C PHE A 3 -20.51 -18.24 7.41
N ARG A 4 -20.58 -19.57 7.44
CA ARG A 4 -19.38 -20.42 7.34
C ARG A 4 -18.80 -20.46 5.92
N TRP A 5 -19.66 -20.36 4.90
CA TRP A 5 -19.26 -20.35 3.48
C TRP A 5 -18.76 -18.98 3.01
N VAL A 6 -19.37 -17.90 3.52
CA VAL A 6 -18.92 -16.53 3.25
C VAL A 6 -17.53 -16.29 3.87
N GLY A 7 -17.29 -16.75 5.10
CA GLY A 7 -15.96 -16.69 5.71
C GLY A 7 -14.89 -17.44 4.92
N SER A 8 -15.18 -18.64 4.40
CA SER A 8 -14.22 -19.39 3.58
C SER A 8 -13.97 -18.77 2.21
N LYS A 9 -15.00 -18.16 1.60
CA LYS A 9 -14.85 -17.47 0.31
C LYS A 9 -14.00 -16.23 0.47
N ASP A 10 -14.34 -15.35 1.41
CA ASP A 10 -13.60 -14.11 1.65
C ASP A 10 -12.14 -14.41 2.04
N GLN A 11 -11.92 -15.45 2.84
CA GLN A 11 -10.57 -15.91 3.18
C GLN A 11 -9.79 -16.43 1.96
N LEU A 12 -10.41 -17.26 1.11
CA LEU A 12 -9.75 -17.79 -0.09
C LEU A 12 -9.38 -16.66 -1.07
N TYR A 13 -10.32 -15.77 -1.36
CA TYR A 13 -10.04 -14.61 -2.20
C TYR A 13 -8.94 -13.76 -1.57
N GLY A 14 -8.98 -13.60 -0.24
CA GLY A 14 -7.96 -12.84 0.45
C GLY A 14 -6.57 -13.47 0.36
N GLU A 15 -6.45 -14.78 0.47
CA GLU A 15 -5.20 -15.53 0.25
C GLU A 15 -4.68 -15.36 -1.18
N VAL A 16 -5.53 -15.57 -2.18
CA VAL A 16 -5.12 -15.47 -3.59
C VAL A 16 -4.69 -14.04 -3.94
N ILE A 17 -5.47 -13.03 -3.53
CA ILE A 17 -5.20 -11.63 -3.85
C ILE A 17 -3.94 -11.15 -3.12
N SER A 18 -3.79 -11.46 -1.83
CA SER A 18 -2.57 -11.08 -1.09
C SER A 18 -1.31 -11.76 -1.61
N ALA A 19 -1.40 -13.03 -2.05
CA ALA A 19 -0.28 -13.72 -2.68
C ALA A 19 0.07 -13.12 -4.06
N ALA A 20 -0.93 -12.73 -4.85
CA ALA A 20 -0.70 -12.03 -6.12
C ALA A 20 -0.09 -10.64 -5.91
N PHE A 21 -0.55 -9.91 -4.89
CA PHE A 21 0.03 -8.63 -4.48
C PHE A 21 1.49 -8.78 -4.08
N ALA A 22 1.82 -9.74 -3.20
CA ALA A 22 3.20 -9.97 -2.75
C ALA A 22 4.15 -10.28 -3.92
N GLN A 23 3.70 -11.08 -4.90
CA GLN A 23 4.47 -11.32 -6.13
C GLN A 23 4.69 -10.05 -6.96
N THR A 24 3.66 -9.21 -7.07
CA THR A 24 3.73 -7.95 -7.82
C THR A 24 4.64 -6.94 -7.12
N LEU A 25 4.57 -6.85 -5.78
CA LEU A 25 5.46 -6.03 -4.96
C LEU A 25 6.91 -6.47 -5.11
N GLU A 26 7.17 -7.77 -5.03
CA GLU A 26 8.52 -8.29 -5.16
C GLU A 26 9.08 -8.10 -6.57
N TRP A 27 8.24 -8.20 -7.60
CA TRP A 27 8.63 -7.79 -8.96
C TRP A 27 8.99 -6.30 -9.02
N ALA A 28 8.14 -5.42 -8.48
CA ALA A 28 8.37 -3.99 -8.48
C ALA A 28 9.66 -3.63 -7.73
N ARG A 29 9.91 -4.29 -6.59
CA ARG A 29 11.14 -4.17 -5.81
C ARG A 29 12.39 -4.47 -6.64
N ARG A 30 12.38 -5.57 -7.40
CA ARG A 30 13.50 -5.95 -8.28
C ARG A 30 13.66 -5.07 -9.51
N ALA A 31 12.57 -4.46 -9.97
CA ALA A 31 12.58 -3.54 -11.11
C ALA A 31 13.08 -2.13 -10.73
N SER A 32 13.18 -1.82 -9.44
CA SER A 32 13.62 -0.53 -8.91
C SER A 32 15.08 -0.55 -8.48
N THR A 33 15.69 0.63 -8.40
CA THR A 33 17.12 0.79 -8.11
C THR A 33 17.38 1.86 -7.06
N GLY A 34 18.59 1.86 -6.51
CA GLY A 34 18.98 2.83 -5.48
C GLY A 34 18.58 2.40 -4.08
N ASN A 35 18.32 3.39 -3.21
CA ASN A 35 18.01 3.21 -1.80
C ASN A 35 17.13 4.35 -1.26
N GLY A 36 16.71 4.20 -0.01
CA GLY A 36 15.93 5.14 0.78
C GLY A 36 14.61 5.53 0.14
N ALA A 37 14.23 6.79 0.36
CA ALA A 37 12.99 7.34 -0.17
C ALA A 37 12.87 7.25 -1.69
N ARG A 38 13.98 7.39 -2.43
CA ARG A 38 13.98 7.31 -3.90
C ARG A 38 13.62 5.91 -4.37
N PHE A 39 14.25 4.89 -3.79
CA PHE A 39 13.94 3.49 -4.09
C PHE A 39 12.49 3.16 -3.77
N LEU A 40 12.01 3.50 -2.58
CA LEU A 40 10.63 3.20 -2.18
C LEU A 40 9.59 3.91 -3.05
N THR A 41 9.89 5.13 -3.51
CA THR A 41 9.03 5.85 -4.47
C THR A 41 9.00 5.15 -5.82
N GLU A 42 10.15 4.68 -6.31
CA GLU A 42 10.24 3.93 -7.56
C GLU A 42 9.50 2.58 -7.47
N VAL A 43 9.63 1.86 -6.34
CA VAL A 43 8.88 0.63 -6.09
C VAL A 43 7.37 0.89 -6.08
N THR A 44 6.94 1.97 -5.42
CA THR A 44 5.53 2.38 -5.40
C THR A 44 5.01 2.65 -6.80
N HIS A 45 5.74 3.41 -7.61
CA HIS A 45 5.36 3.70 -8.99
C HIS A 45 5.19 2.43 -9.83
N ASN A 46 6.20 1.57 -9.81
CA ASN A 46 6.20 0.30 -10.55
C ASN A 46 5.05 -0.60 -10.11
N LEU A 47 4.82 -0.72 -8.79
CA LEU A 47 3.74 -1.50 -8.21
C LEU A 47 2.37 -0.99 -8.67
N LEU A 48 2.09 0.29 -8.50
CA LEU A 48 0.78 0.86 -8.84
C LEU A 48 0.49 0.77 -10.34
N ARG A 49 1.49 0.99 -11.19
CA ARG A 49 1.39 0.80 -12.64
C ARG A 49 1.08 -0.66 -12.99
N ALA A 50 1.73 -1.62 -12.34
CA ALA A 50 1.48 -3.04 -12.57
C ALA A 50 0.08 -3.47 -12.11
N LEU A 51 -0.37 -2.99 -10.95
CA LEU A 51 -1.72 -3.23 -10.44
C LEU A 51 -2.78 -2.63 -11.36
N LEU A 52 -2.63 -1.37 -11.79
CA LEU A 52 -3.54 -0.72 -12.73
C LEU A 52 -3.59 -1.48 -14.08
N ALA A 53 -2.45 -2.00 -14.54
CA ALA A 53 -2.35 -2.78 -15.78
C ALA A 53 -2.91 -4.21 -15.67
N SER A 54 -3.16 -4.72 -14.47
CA SER A 54 -3.57 -6.11 -14.21
C SER A 54 -4.99 -6.42 -14.74
N LYS A 55 -5.05 -7.16 -15.86
CA LYS A 55 -6.31 -7.68 -16.43
C LYS A 55 -7.10 -8.54 -15.43
N PRO A 56 -6.49 -9.43 -14.62
CA PRO A 56 -7.21 -10.19 -13.59
C PRO A 56 -7.84 -9.30 -12.53
N LEU A 57 -7.10 -8.30 -12.01
CA LEU A 57 -7.62 -7.39 -10.99
C LEU A 57 -8.77 -6.55 -11.52
N ARG A 58 -8.63 -5.98 -12.72
CA ARG A 58 -9.72 -5.22 -13.37
C ARG A 58 -10.98 -6.06 -13.58
N ARG A 59 -10.82 -7.31 -14.04
CA ARG A 59 -11.96 -8.23 -14.20
C ARG A 59 -12.63 -8.56 -12.87
N PHE A 60 -11.85 -8.76 -11.81
CA PHE A 60 -12.39 -9.00 -10.47
C PHE A 60 -13.21 -7.81 -9.97
N VAL A 61 -12.65 -6.60 -10.10
CA VAL A 61 -13.32 -5.35 -9.70
C VAL A 61 -14.59 -5.09 -10.53
N GLN A 62 -14.55 -5.31 -11.85
CA GLN A 62 -15.71 -5.08 -12.73
C GLN A 62 -16.85 -6.09 -12.54
N HIS A 63 -16.52 -7.33 -12.18
CA HIS A 63 -17.52 -8.39 -12.05
C HIS A 63 -18.42 -8.17 -10.83
N ASP A 64 -17.85 -7.77 -9.70
CA ASP A 64 -18.59 -7.50 -8.46
C ASP A 64 -17.84 -6.42 -7.65
N PRO A 65 -18.08 -5.12 -7.96
CA PRO A 65 -17.32 -4.02 -7.35
C PRO A 65 -17.47 -3.95 -5.84
N GLU A 66 -18.68 -4.20 -5.31
CA GLU A 66 -18.95 -4.16 -3.87
C GLU A 66 -18.17 -5.27 -3.15
N PHE A 67 -18.20 -6.50 -3.69
CA PHE A 67 -17.42 -7.61 -3.16
C PHE A 67 -15.92 -7.34 -3.27
N ALA A 68 -15.46 -6.85 -4.42
CA ALA A 68 -14.04 -6.58 -4.64
C ALA A 68 -13.51 -5.55 -3.64
N MET A 69 -14.22 -4.43 -3.46
CA MET A 69 -13.83 -3.39 -2.50
C MET A 69 -13.86 -3.91 -1.06
N ARG A 70 -14.86 -4.73 -0.70
CA ARG A 70 -14.89 -5.38 0.61
C ARG A 70 -13.67 -6.29 0.83
N ILE A 71 -13.20 -6.99 -0.19
CA ILE A 71 -12.03 -7.86 -0.05
C ILE A 71 -10.73 -7.08 -0.03
N VAL A 72 -10.56 -6.06 -0.88
CA VAL A 72 -9.28 -5.35 -1.03
C VAL A 72 -9.08 -4.22 -0.02
N MET A 73 -10.14 -3.56 0.45
CA MET A 73 -10.04 -2.35 1.30
C MET A 73 -10.61 -2.52 2.72
N SER A 74 -11.24 -3.65 3.05
CA SER A 74 -11.83 -3.82 4.39
C SER A 74 -10.80 -4.24 5.42
N SER A 75 -10.85 -3.60 6.58
CA SER A 75 -10.06 -3.93 7.78
C SER A 75 -10.41 -5.28 8.38
N SER A 76 -11.54 -5.85 7.98
CA SER A 76 -11.92 -7.22 8.32
C SER A 76 -11.29 -8.27 7.39
N SER A 77 -10.63 -7.87 6.30
CA SER A 77 -10.08 -8.77 5.30
C SER A 77 -8.63 -9.15 5.63
N PRO A 78 -8.24 -10.44 5.55
CA PRO A 78 -6.84 -10.86 5.62
C PRO A 78 -5.93 -10.19 4.57
N VAL A 79 -6.50 -9.63 3.50
CA VAL A 79 -5.76 -8.92 2.44
C VAL A 79 -5.08 -7.69 2.99
N GLU A 80 -5.83 -6.81 3.67
CA GLU A 80 -5.31 -5.50 4.11
C GLU A 80 -4.13 -5.71 5.06
N HIS A 81 -4.29 -6.57 6.06
CA HIS A 81 -3.21 -6.89 6.99
C HIS A 81 -1.95 -7.41 6.28
N ARG A 82 -2.10 -8.30 5.30
CA ARG A 82 -0.95 -8.85 4.56
C ARG A 82 -0.29 -7.80 3.66
N VAL A 83 -1.08 -7.00 2.96
CA VAL A 83 -0.61 -5.90 2.11
C VAL A 83 0.17 -4.89 2.93
N ILE A 84 -0.41 -4.40 4.04
CA ILE A 84 0.26 -3.46 4.95
C ILE A 84 1.55 -4.08 5.51
N SER A 85 1.51 -5.36 5.92
CA SER A 85 2.70 -6.04 6.44
C SER A 85 3.81 -6.15 5.39
N SER A 86 3.48 -6.44 4.13
CA SER A 86 4.45 -6.48 3.05
C SER A 86 5.04 -5.12 2.72
N VAL A 87 4.22 -4.05 2.72
CA VAL A 87 4.70 -2.67 2.52
C VAL A 87 5.57 -2.24 3.69
N ARG A 88 5.18 -2.55 4.93
CA ARG A 88 5.98 -2.28 6.12
C ARG A 88 7.33 -2.97 6.05
N ALA A 89 7.38 -4.26 5.69
CA ALA A 89 8.64 -5.00 5.59
C ALA A 89 9.60 -4.38 4.57
N LEU A 90 9.07 -3.82 3.47
CA LEU A 90 9.88 -3.07 2.51
C LEU A 90 10.46 -1.77 3.12
N ILE A 91 9.65 -1.03 3.88
CA ILE A 91 10.09 0.19 4.57
C ILE A 91 11.13 -0.14 5.64
N ASP A 92 10.86 -1.15 6.47
CA ASP A 92 11.75 -1.61 7.54
C ASP A 92 13.13 -1.98 6.96
N GLY A 93 13.20 -2.58 5.77
CA GLY A 93 14.49 -2.88 5.11
C GLY A 93 15.36 -1.65 4.79
N GLU A 94 14.76 -0.52 4.42
CA GLU A 94 15.49 0.74 4.19
C GLU A 94 15.84 1.45 5.51
N VAL A 95 15.02 1.28 6.55
CA VAL A 95 15.30 1.80 7.89
C VAL A 95 16.46 1.04 8.54
N ASP A 96 16.42 -0.29 8.52
CA ASP A 96 17.43 -1.16 9.11
C ASP A 96 18.80 -1.01 8.43
N SER A 97 18.83 -0.62 7.16
CA SER A 97 20.06 -0.32 6.42
C SER A 97 20.53 1.15 6.56
N GLY A 98 19.82 1.95 7.37
CA GLY A 98 20.14 3.36 7.61
C GLY A 98 19.93 4.28 6.40
N GLN A 99 19.14 3.84 5.42
CA GLN A 99 18.85 4.58 4.19
C GLN A 99 17.57 5.42 4.28
N LEU A 100 16.77 5.21 5.33
CA LEU A 100 15.53 5.91 5.58
C LEU A 100 15.35 6.22 7.06
N GLU A 101 14.97 7.46 7.38
CA GLU A 101 14.53 7.86 8.72
C GLU A 101 13.10 8.45 8.63
N PRO A 102 12.06 7.61 8.78
CA PRO A 102 10.67 8.06 8.68
C PRO A 102 10.28 9.08 9.76
N ALA A 103 9.43 10.04 9.42
CA ALA A 103 8.83 10.96 10.39
C ALA A 103 7.83 10.33 11.39
N MET A 104 7.47 9.07 11.20
CA MET A 104 6.49 8.33 11.99
C MET A 104 6.85 6.84 12.06
N ASP A 105 6.16 6.06 12.89
CA ASP A 105 6.42 4.62 12.97
C ASP A 105 6.11 3.92 11.62
N THR A 106 6.89 2.89 11.30
CA THR A 106 6.81 2.22 9.98
C THR A 106 5.49 1.50 9.75
N GLY A 107 4.81 1.06 10.82
CA GLY A 107 3.47 0.48 10.75
C GLY A 107 2.42 1.49 10.29
N SER A 108 2.37 2.65 10.96
CA SER A 108 1.47 3.74 10.59
C SER A 108 1.82 4.33 9.22
N LEU A 109 3.10 4.45 8.88
CA LEU A 109 3.52 4.90 7.55
C LEU A 109 3.02 3.93 6.47
N ALA A 110 3.23 2.62 6.65
CA ALA A 110 2.74 1.60 5.73
C ALA A 110 1.22 1.64 5.56
N TYR A 111 0.48 1.76 6.67
CA TYR A 111 -0.98 1.92 6.63
C TYR A 111 -1.40 3.14 5.81
N VAL A 112 -0.84 4.32 6.07
CA VAL A 112 -1.18 5.55 5.35
C VAL A 112 -0.86 5.43 3.86
N ILE A 113 0.29 4.86 3.52
CA ILE A 113 0.69 4.63 2.12
C ILE A 113 -0.31 3.73 1.41
N VAL A 114 -0.72 2.63 2.02
CA VAL A 114 -1.71 1.71 1.45
C VAL A 114 -3.05 2.42 1.24
N ARG A 115 -3.52 3.20 2.21
CA ARG A 115 -4.79 3.94 2.08
C ARG A 115 -4.76 5.01 0.99
N ILE A 116 -3.63 5.69 0.81
CA ILE A 116 -3.43 6.63 -0.32
C ILE A 116 -3.41 5.85 -1.62
N ALA A 117 -2.62 4.77 -1.72
CA ALA A 117 -2.56 3.95 -2.92
C ALA A 117 -3.96 3.47 -3.36
N GLU A 118 -4.76 2.94 -2.43
CA GLU A 118 -6.11 2.43 -2.70
C GLU A 118 -7.08 3.52 -3.17
N SER A 119 -7.06 4.71 -2.55
CA SER A 119 -7.99 5.79 -2.92
C SER A 119 -7.78 6.31 -4.34
N PHE A 120 -6.56 6.20 -4.86
CA PHE A 120 -6.21 6.60 -6.21
C PHE A 120 -6.26 5.45 -7.21
N LEU A 121 -5.96 4.22 -6.79
CA LEU A 121 -5.99 3.04 -7.66
C LEU A 121 -7.42 2.62 -8.02
N TYR A 122 -8.37 2.76 -7.08
CA TYR A 122 -9.78 2.38 -7.25
C TYR A 122 -10.71 3.58 -7.36
N ARG A 123 -10.17 4.73 -7.77
CA ARG A 123 -10.92 6.00 -7.87
C ARG A 123 -12.13 5.90 -8.80
N ASP A 124 -12.05 5.07 -9.83
CA ASP A 124 -13.12 4.77 -10.78
C ASP A 124 -14.32 4.11 -10.10
N VAL A 125 -14.05 3.22 -9.14
CA VAL A 125 -15.08 2.57 -8.34
C VAL A 125 -15.61 3.49 -7.23
N LEU A 126 -14.72 4.29 -6.62
CA LEU A 126 -15.05 5.10 -5.45
C LEU A 126 -15.76 6.43 -5.78
N SER A 127 -15.33 7.13 -6.84
CA SER A 127 -15.86 8.44 -7.22
C SER A 127 -16.27 8.55 -8.69
N GLY A 128 -15.99 7.54 -9.52
CA GLY A 128 -16.26 7.56 -10.96
C GLY A 128 -15.20 8.26 -11.80
N ASP A 129 -14.12 8.76 -11.19
CA ASP A 129 -13.00 9.38 -11.92
C ASP A 129 -11.95 8.34 -12.33
N GLU A 130 -11.13 8.63 -13.34
CA GLU A 130 -10.05 7.73 -13.72
C GLU A 130 -9.01 7.54 -12.59
N PRO A 131 -8.41 6.33 -12.45
CA PRO A 131 -7.32 6.11 -11.51
C PRO A 131 -6.14 7.04 -11.77
N ASP A 132 -5.57 7.61 -10.70
CA ASP A 132 -4.46 8.57 -10.79
C ASP A 132 -3.25 8.10 -9.96
N VAL A 133 -2.51 7.18 -10.56
CA VAL A 133 -1.29 6.59 -9.99
C VAL A 133 -0.17 7.61 -9.82
N GLU A 134 -0.12 8.63 -10.68
CA GLU A 134 0.96 9.62 -10.64
C GLU A 134 0.81 10.54 -9.43
N THR A 135 -0.41 10.98 -9.12
CA THR A 135 -0.67 11.75 -7.89
C THR A 135 -0.41 10.92 -6.63
N ALA A 136 -0.85 9.66 -6.61
CA ALA A 136 -0.57 8.75 -5.49
C ALA A 136 0.93 8.57 -5.25
N THR A 137 1.69 8.30 -6.31
CA THR A 137 3.15 8.10 -6.25
C THR A 137 3.84 9.34 -5.71
N LYS A 138 3.46 10.54 -6.18
CA LYS A 138 4.03 11.81 -5.68
C LYS A 138 3.73 12.02 -4.19
N ALA A 139 2.48 11.82 -3.77
CA ALA A 139 2.09 11.98 -2.38
C ALA A 139 2.83 11.01 -1.45
N ILE A 140 2.91 9.72 -1.84
CA ILE A 140 3.65 8.70 -1.11
C ILE A 140 5.16 9.01 -1.07
N GLY A 141 5.74 9.46 -2.18
CA GLY A 141 7.13 9.87 -2.24
C GLY A 141 7.46 10.99 -1.25
N LEU A 142 6.57 11.99 -1.13
CA LEU A 142 6.71 13.05 -0.12
C LEU A 142 6.72 12.49 1.31
N LEU A 143 5.88 11.49 1.61
CA LEU A 143 5.86 10.85 2.93
C LEU A 143 7.17 10.14 3.25
N PHE A 144 7.81 9.49 2.28
CA PHE A 144 9.14 8.88 2.50
C PHE A 144 10.23 9.91 2.75
N THR A 145 10.10 11.14 2.22
CA THR A 145 11.07 12.21 2.45
C THR A 145 10.82 13.02 3.73
N ALA A 146 9.64 12.87 4.34
CA ALA A 146 9.29 13.58 5.55
C ALA A 146 10.17 13.09 6.71
N GLN A 147 10.84 14.04 7.38
CA GLN A 147 11.67 13.77 8.54
C GLN A 147 10.97 14.17 9.84
N ALA A 148 11.24 13.41 10.91
CA ALA A 148 10.76 13.75 12.23
C ALA A 148 11.35 15.11 12.64
N ARG A 149 10.50 16.10 12.89
CA ARG A 149 10.98 17.41 13.32
C ARG A 149 11.57 17.28 14.74
N PRO A 150 12.79 17.77 15.01
CA PRO A 150 13.34 17.71 16.36
C PRO A 150 12.43 18.47 17.32
N ALA A 151 12.09 17.86 18.45
CA ALA A 151 11.28 18.50 19.48
C ALA A 151 11.93 19.83 19.89
N LYS A 152 11.18 20.94 19.79
CA LYS A 152 11.66 22.25 20.29
C LYS A 152 12.01 22.09 21.77
N ARG A 153 13.30 22.17 22.11
CA ARG A 153 13.75 22.27 23.51
C ARG A 153 13.05 23.47 24.14
N ARG A 154 12.22 23.24 25.17
CA ARG A 154 11.67 24.33 25.99
C ARG A 154 12.85 25.13 26.58
N PRO A 155 12.81 26.47 26.56
CA PRO A 155 13.83 27.25 27.24
C PRO A 155 13.81 26.87 28.72
N ARG A 156 14.99 26.59 29.28
CA ARG A 156 15.15 26.49 30.74
C ARG A 156 14.88 27.89 31.29
N SER A 157 13.78 28.05 32.02
CA SER A 157 13.57 29.23 32.86
C SER A 157 14.67 29.23 33.92
N HIS A 158 15.53 30.24 33.88
CA HIS A 158 16.44 30.61 34.96
C HIS A 158 15.70 31.47 35.98
#